data_AF-A0A256CBQ3-F1
#
_entry.id   AF-A0A256CBQ3-F1
#
_cell.length_a   1.000
_cell.length_b   1.000
_cell.length_c   1.000
_cell.angle_alpha   90.00
_cell.angle_beta   90.00
_cell.angle_gamma   90.00
#
_symmetry.space_group_name_H-M   'P 1'
#
loop_
_entity.id
_entity.type
_entity.pdbx_description
1 polymer ?
#
loop_
_entity_poly.entity_id
_entity_poly.type
_entity_poly.pdbx_seq_one_letter_code
_entity_poly.pdbx_strand_id
1 'polypeptide(L)'
;MITKQDNQMIGFDFGIKPNFMVVGDIKFSELFKQAECLGLAYVFEQINDNIRPVQIVFQFKNKEPADKVMATFMDWVSRSNDDGDAVDLTFIEKKDGSYGFSIGPELNRLIERIVPRDLLKKINPLVYVNTYFKHMTVQSDNYINFKENIKNTEEIVIRSVVGDPNLEGNWGKDFFKKKVFSFVKEGEIPQDSNVITYGMKDTKVDKKKMLPRYSKEQISERRISELRTLMPITFHKIQNLWLSSLVDELIGTYDEILIKQAICNLTVEERMKKDCTSDSSFLISEINRLQYLVSTYESFVSYYPDDDFYTIEKIKEQISNDQKVLEDYLKN
;
A
#
# COMPACT_ATOMS: atom_id res chain seq x y z
N MET A 1 29.98 19.09 -6.55
CA MET A 1 29.84 20.31 -5.71
C MET A 1 28.45 20.27 -5.10
N ILE A 2 28.34 19.84 -3.85
CA ILE A 2 27.10 19.90 -3.08
C ILE A 2 27.15 21.26 -2.39
N THR A 3 26.38 22.22 -2.90
CA THR A 3 26.12 23.47 -2.19
C THR A 3 25.46 23.12 -0.86
N LYS A 4 25.94 23.71 0.25
CA LYS A 4 25.24 23.75 1.53
C LYS A 4 23.76 24.04 1.26
N GLN A 5 22.90 23.03 1.36
CA GLN A 5 21.50 23.28 1.62
C GLN A 5 21.48 23.79 3.05
N ASP A 6 21.15 25.07 3.20
CA ASP A 6 20.79 25.65 4.48
C ASP A 6 19.80 24.70 5.19
N ASN A 7 19.91 24.60 6.52
CA ASN A 7 19.02 23.85 7.42
C ASN A 7 17.57 24.35 7.28
N GLN A 8 16.93 24.10 6.15
CA GLN A 8 15.55 24.48 5.93
C GLN A 8 14.69 23.49 6.69
N MET A 9 14.11 23.94 7.81
CA MET A 9 13.19 23.11 8.59
C MET A 9 12.04 22.63 7.71
N ILE A 10 11.67 21.37 7.87
CA ILE A 10 10.62 20.77 7.06
C ILE A 10 9.28 20.93 7.74
N GLY A 11 8.33 21.43 6.95
CA GLY A 11 6.93 21.45 7.31
C GLY A 11 6.41 20.03 7.49
N PHE A 12 5.63 19.80 8.54
CA PHE A 12 4.95 18.53 8.74
C PHE A 12 3.59 18.80 9.38
N ASP A 13 2.52 18.42 8.70
CA ASP A 13 1.17 18.60 9.22
C ASP A 13 0.64 17.27 9.78
N PHE A 14 0.40 17.21 11.08
CA PHE A 14 -0.14 16.01 11.75
C PHE A 14 -1.56 15.67 11.27
N GLY A 15 -2.26 16.62 10.65
CA GLY A 15 -3.56 16.44 10.03
C GLY A 15 -3.50 15.86 8.61
N ILE A 16 -2.31 15.61 8.05
CA ILE A 16 -2.13 15.06 6.70
C ILE A 16 -1.38 13.74 6.78
N LYS A 17 -1.86 12.73 6.04
CA LYS A 17 -1.13 11.47 5.91
C LYS A 17 -0.04 11.60 4.84
N PRO A 18 1.22 11.29 5.16
CA PRO A 18 2.26 11.24 4.14
C PRO A 18 1.98 10.09 3.15
N ASN A 19 2.37 10.31 1.90
CA ASN A 19 2.29 9.28 0.86
C ASN A 19 3.44 8.28 1.03
N PHE A 20 3.12 6.99 0.90
CA PHE A 20 4.11 5.92 1.00
C PHE A 20 4.03 5.03 -0.24
N MET A 21 5.09 5.01 -1.04
CA MET A 21 5.09 4.21 -2.27
C MET A 21 5.37 2.73 -1.94
N VAL A 22 4.43 1.87 -2.32
CA VAL A 22 4.52 0.42 -2.23
C VAL A 22 4.79 -0.12 -3.64
N VAL A 23 5.96 -0.71 -3.85
CA VAL A 23 6.37 -1.26 -5.15
C VAL A 23 6.35 -2.79 -5.08
N GLY A 24 5.51 -3.41 -5.89
CA GLY A 24 5.45 -4.87 -6.04
C GLY A 24 6.61 -5.42 -6.89
N ASP A 25 6.62 -6.74 -7.09
CA ASP A 25 7.64 -7.41 -7.90
C ASP A 25 7.57 -6.95 -9.37
N ILE A 26 8.55 -6.13 -9.78
CA ILE A 26 8.64 -5.59 -11.13
C ILE A 26 9.04 -6.64 -12.18
N LYS A 27 9.65 -7.75 -11.77
CA LYS A 27 10.12 -8.81 -12.68
C LYS A 27 9.06 -9.87 -12.97
N PHE A 28 8.01 -9.94 -12.14
CA PHE A 28 6.96 -10.94 -12.25
C PHE A 28 6.35 -11.05 -13.66
N SER A 29 5.98 -9.92 -14.28
CA SER A 29 5.35 -9.93 -15.60
C SER A 29 6.27 -10.47 -16.70
N GLU A 30 7.57 -10.18 -16.61
CA GLU A 30 8.58 -10.71 -17.53
C GLU A 30 8.75 -12.22 -17.33
N LEU A 31 8.87 -12.68 -16.08
CA LEU A 31 8.97 -14.10 -15.76
C LEU A 31 7.74 -14.88 -16.27
N PHE A 32 6.53 -14.33 -16.06
CA PHE A 32 5.30 -14.97 -16.52
C PHE A 32 5.23 -15.06 -18.06
N LYS A 33 5.70 -14.02 -18.76
CA LYS A 33 5.83 -14.03 -20.23
C LYS A 33 6.83 -15.10 -20.69
N GLN A 34 8.00 -15.17 -20.05
CA GLN A 34 9.03 -16.17 -20.37
C GLN A 34 8.58 -17.60 -20.07
N ALA A 35 7.71 -17.81 -19.08
CA ALA A 35 7.15 -19.12 -18.75
C ALA A 35 6.20 -19.66 -19.83
N GLU A 36 5.68 -18.79 -20.72
CA GLU A 36 4.73 -19.13 -21.77
C GLU A 36 3.52 -19.92 -21.22
N CYS A 37 2.68 -19.27 -20.41
CA CYS A 37 1.43 -19.87 -19.94
C CYS A 37 0.51 -20.15 -21.12
N LEU A 38 0.19 -21.42 -21.34
CA LEU A 38 -0.71 -21.90 -22.40
C LEU A 38 -2.17 -21.68 -21.99
N GLY A 39 -2.50 -21.98 -20.73
CA GLY A 39 -3.85 -21.80 -20.19
C GLY A 39 -3.95 -22.34 -18.76
N LEU A 40 -5.20 -22.60 -18.34
CA LEU A 40 -5.54 -23.19 -17.06
C LEU A 40 -6.26 -24.52 -17.30
N ALA A 41 -5.86 -25.56 -16.56
CA ALA A 41 -6.67 -26.77 -16.43
C ALA A 41 -7.45 -26.72 -15.11
N TYR A 42 -8.68 -27.23 -15.15
CA TYR A 42 -9.60 -27.26 -14.02
C TYR A 42 -9.85 -28.71 -13.64
N VAL A 43 -9.66 -29.05 -12.37
CA VAL A 43 -9.90 -30.39 -11.85
C VAL A 43 -11.09 -30.36 -10.92
N PHE A 44 -11.96 -31.35 -11.10
CA PHE A 44 -13.21 -31.47 -10.37
C PHE A 44 -13.29 -32.83 -9.68
N GLU A 45 -13.95 -32.85 -8.52
CA GLU A 45 -14.40 -34.06 -7.85
C GLU A 45 -15.93 -34.13 -7.91
N GLN A 46 -16.47 -35.34 -8.03
CA GLN A 46 -17.90 -35.59 -7.94
C GLN A 46 -18.20 -36.20 -6.56
N ILE A 47 -19.01 -35.50 -5.76
CA ILE A 47 -19.40 -35.95 -4.41
C ILE A 47 -20.91 -35.84 -4.30
N ASN A 48 -21.61 -36.97 -4.14
CA ASN A 48 -23.06 -37.05 -3.95
C ASN A 48 -23.84 -36.14 -4.93
N ASP A 49 -23.64 -36.36 -6.23
CA ASP A 49 -24.21 -35.62 -7.37
C ASP A 49 -23.76 -34.14 -7.54
N ASN A 50 -22.95 -33.61 -6.62
CA ASN A 50 -22.37 -32.27 -6.77
C ASN A 50 -21.00 -32.34 -7.44
N ILE A 51 -20.79 -31.47 -8.43
CA ILE A 51 -19.47 -31.21 -9.00
C ILE A 51 -18.79 -30.14 -8.14
N ARG A 52 -17.59 -30.45 -7.67
CA ARG A 52 -16.79 -29.56 -6.83
C ARG A 52 -15.45 -29.26 -7.52
N PRO A 53 -15.11 -28.01 -7.87
CA PRO A 53 -13.77 -27.70 -8.31
C PRO A 53 -12.79 -27.85 -7.14
N VAL A 54 -11.69 -28.58 -7.35
CA VAL A 54 -10.69 -28.85 -6.31
C VAL A 54 -9.32 -28.28 -6.64
N GLN A 55 -9.05 -28.05 -7.93
CA GLN A 55 -7.74 -27.56 -8.35
C GLN A 55 -7.78 -26.75 -9.64
N ILE A 56 -6.94 -25.72 -9.70
CA ILE A 56 -6.52 -25.05 -10.93
C ILE A 56 -5.03 -25.34 -11.17
N VAL A 57 -4.71 -25.70 -12.40
CA VAL A 57 -3.34 -25.97 -12.83
C VAL A 57 -2.94 -24.96 -13.91
N PHE A 58 -1.93 -24.16 -13.63
CA PHE A 58 -1.27 -23.35 -14.65
C PHE A 58 -0.46 -24.26 -15.57
N GLN A 59 -0.79 -24.26 -16.86
CA GLN A 59 -0.04 -25.00 -17.86
C GLN A 59 1.00 -24.09 -18.50
N PHE A 60 2.28 -24.36 -18.22
CA PHE A 60 3.40 -23.62 -18.79
C PHE A 60 4.14 -24.46 -19.83
N LYS A 61 4.87 -23.78 -20.71
CA LYS A 61 5.74 -24.44 -21.70
C LYS A 61 7.19 -24.49 -21.23
N ASN A 62 7.67 -23.44 -20.57
CA ASN A 62 9.09 -23.28 -20.22
C ASN A 62 9.29 -23.52 -18.72
N LYS A 63 10.05 -24.57 -18.36
CA LYS A 63 10.20 -25.03 -16.97
C LYS A 63 10.83 -24.02 -16.03
N GLU A 64 12.04 -23.54 -16.34
CA GLU A 64 12.79 -22.70 -15.41
C GLU A 64 12.05 -21.38 -15.06
N PRO A 65 11.48 -20.64 -16.03
CA PRO A 65 10.68 -19.46 -15.68
C PRO A 65 9.37 -19.83 -14.97
N ALA A 66 8.74 -20.96 -15.29
CA ALA A 66 7.54 -21.43 -14.59
C ALA A 66 7.80 -21.75 -13.11
N ASP A 67 8.93 -22.40 -12.81
CA ASP A 67 9.35 -22.68 -11.43
C ASP A 67 9.58 -21.34 -10.68
N LYS A 68 10.17 -20.32 -11.33
CA LYS A 68 10.34 -18.98 -10.75
C LYS A 68 9.01 -18.25 -10.52
N VAL A 69 8.06 -18.37 -11.45
CA VAL A 69 6.70 -17.81 -11.29
C VAL A 69 6.00 -18.44 -10.08
N MET A 70 6.07 -19.76 -9.94
CA MET A 70 5.49 -20.44 -8.78
C MET A 70 6.20 -20.03 -7.48
N ALA A 71 7.54 -19.91 -7.49
CA ALA A 71 8.28 -19.41 -6.33
C ALA A 71 7.86 -17.99 -5.94
N THR A 72 7.59 -17.10 -6.90
CA THR A 72 7.03 -15.76 -6.64
C THR A 72 5.65 -15.86 -5.98
N PHE A 73 4.76 -16.74 -6.45
CA PHE A 73 3.46 -16.95 -5.80
C PHE A 73 3.62 -17.48 -4.38
N MET A 74 4.51 -18.44 -4.16
CA MET A 74 4.76 -18.98 -2.82
C MET A 74 5.34 -17.93 -1.87
N ASP A 75 6.27 -17.08 -2.32
CA ASP A 75 6.81 -15.97 -1.51
C ASP A 75 5.71 -14.97 -1.12
N TRP A 76 4.80 -14.66 -2.06
CA TRP A 76 3.64 -13.83 -1.77
C TRP A 76 2.75 -14.44 -0.69
N VAL A 77 2.45 -15.73 -0.81
CA VAL A 77 1.61 -16.47 0.15
C VAL A 77 2.28 -16.56 1.52
N SER A 78 3.55 -16.96 1.59
CA SER A 78 4.26 -17.13 2.86
C SER A 78 4.39 -15.82 3.63
N ARG A 79 4.64 -14.70 2.93
CA ARG A 79 4.71 -13.37 3.56
C ARG A 79 3.35 -12.84 4.00
N SER A 80 2.26 -13.42 3.51
CA SER A 80 0.88 -13.10 3.89
C SER A 80 0.31 -14.07 4.93
N ASN A 81 1.15 -14.67 5.77
CA ASN A 81 0.76 -15.66 6.79
C ASN A 81 0.11 -16.90 6.15
N ASP A 82 0.72 -17.42 5.10
CA ASP A 82 0.26 -18.59 4.34
C ASP A 82 -1.15 -18.44 3.73
N ASP A 83 -1.57 -17.20 3.47
CA ASP A 83 -2.84 -16.90 2.82
C ASP A 83 -2.72 -16.95 1.29
N GLY A 84 -3.31 -17.97 0.67
CA GLY A 84 -3.33 -18.13 -0.79
C GLY A 84 -4.06 -17.04 -1.56
N ASP A 85 -4.90 -16.24 -0.89
CA ASP A 85 -5.54 -15.07 -1.51
C ASP A 85 -4.57 -13.89 -1.68
N ALA A 86 -3.32 -14.04 -1.26
CA ALA A 86 -2.22 -13.12 -1.56
C ALA A 86 -1.87 -13.04 -3.05
N VAL A 87 -2.28 -14.05 -3.83
CA VAL A 87 -2.26 -14.06 -5.29
C VAL A 87 -3.67 -13.70 -5.78
N ASP A 88 -3.78 -12.56 -6.46
CA ASP A 88 -5.01 -12.18 -7.15
C ASP A 88 -5.15 -12.99 -8.45
N LEU A 89 -6.34 -13.56 -8.66
CA LEU A 89 -6.72 -14.25 -9.89
C LEU A 89 -8.14 -13.83 -10.25
N THR A 90 -8.25 -12.91 -11.20
CA THR A 90 -9.55 -12.36 -11.65
C THR A 90 -9.84 -12.83 -13.07
N PHE A 91 -10.99 -13.47 -13.26
CA PHE A 91 -11.50 -13.87 -14.57
C PHE A 91 -12.32 -12.74 -15.20
N ILE A 92 -12.09 -12.50 -16.49
CA ILE A 92 -12.71 -11.40 -17.24
C ILE A 92 -13.41 -11.97 -18.45
N GLU A 93 -14.74 -11.94 -18.46
CA GLU A 93 -15.57 -12.44 -19.55
C GLU A 93 -15.83 -11.34 -20.58
N LYS A 94 -15.51 -11.62 -21.84
CA LYS A 94 -15.67 -10.65 -22.92
C LYS A 94 -17.03 -10.77 -23.60
N LYS A 95 -17.43 -9.70 -24.29
CA LYS A 95 -18.70 -9.66 -25.02
C LYS A 95 -18.74 -10.59 -26.24
N ASP A 96 -17.58 -10.97 -26.77
CA ASP A 96 -17.43 -11.87 -27.92
C ASP A 96 -17.49 -13.37 -27.55
N GLY A 97 -17.79 -13.70 -26.28
CA GLY A 97 -17.86 -15.08 -25.78
C GLY A 97 -16.50 -15.68 -25.42
N SER A 98 -15.42 -14.91 -25.58
CA SER A 98 -14.10 -15.27 -25.10
C SER A 98 -13.92 -14.89 -23.62
N TYR A 99 -12.77 -15.23 -23.03
CA TYR A 99 -12.45 -14.77 -21.68
C TYR A 99 -10.95 -14.49 -21.52
N GLY A 100 -10.58 -13.94 -20.38
CA GLY A 100 -9.21 -13.87 -19.94
C GLY A 100 -9.11 -14.03 -18.44
N PHE A 101 -7.89 -14.09 -17.95
CA PHE A 101 -7.63 -13.93 -16.53
C PHE A 101 -6.48 -12.95 -16.32
N SER A 102 -6.54 -12.25 -15.21
CA SER A 102 -5.43 -11.48 -14.67
C SER A 102 -4.79 -12.25 -13.53
N ILE A 103 -3.49 -12.07 -13.36
CA ILE A 103 -2.78 -12.56 -12.19
C ILE A 103 -1.76 -11.53 -11.70
N GLY A 104 -1.68 -11.35 -10.40
CA GLY A 104 -0.78 -10.41 -9.74
C GLY A 104 -0.88 -10.52 -8.22
N PRO A 105 -0.19 -9.66 -7.47
CA PRO A 105 -0.35 -9.59 -6.03
C PRO A 105 -1.70 -8.96 -5.67
N GLU A 106 -2.40 -9.51 -4.67
CA GLU A 106 -3.57 -8.83 -4.09
C GLU A 106 -3.12 -7.58 -3.33
N LEU A 107 -3.76 -6.44 -3.61
CA LEU A 107 -3.27 -5.11 -3.24
C LEU A 107 -3.23 -4.90 -1.73
N ASN A 108 -4.29 -5.28 -1.00
CA ASN A 108 -4.35 -5.07 0.45
C ASN A 108 -3.30 -5.91 1.15
N ARG A 109 -3.20 -7.19 0.79
CA ARG A 109 -2.15 -8.08 1.30
C ARG A 109 -0.76 -7.58 0.94
N LEU A 110 -0.56 -7.01 -0.26
CA LEU A 110 0.73 -6.42 -0.62
C LEU A 110 1.10 -5.25 0.29
N ILE A 111 0.16 -4.34 0.55
CA ILE A 111 0.36 -3.22 1.46
C ILE A 111 0.71 -3.74 2.86
N GLU A 112 -0.05 -4.70 3.40
CA GLU A 112 0.17 -5.27 4.73
C GLU A 112 1.52 -6.01 4.88
N ARG A 113 2.04 -6.58 3.79
CA ARG A 113 3.36 -7.24 3.76
C ARG A 113 4.53 -6.26 3.80
N ILE A 114 4.36 -5.07 3.22
CA ILE A 114 5.44 -4.11 3.01
C ILE A 114 5.41 -3.01 4.09
N VAL A 115 4.23 -2.57 4.49
CA VAL A 115 4.05 -1.46 5.42
C VAL A 115 3.97 -1.99 6.86
N PRO A 116 4.82 -1.50 7.79
CA PRO A 116 4.70 -1.81 9.21
C PRO A 116 3.28 -1.56 9.74
N ARG A 117 2.76 -2.48 10.56
CA ARG A 117 1.37 -2.44 11.05
C ARG A 117 1.00 -1.11 11.71
N ASP A 118 1.92 -0.53 12.47
CA ASP A 118 1.71 0.73 13.19
C ASP A 118 1.63 1.96 12.27
N LEU A 119 2.13 1.84 11.02
CA LEU A 119 2.07 2.88 10.00
C LEU A 119 0.85 2.78 9.09
N LEU A 120 0.23 1.59 8.95
CA LEU A 120 -0.86 1.34 7.99
C LEU A 120 -1.99 2.37 8.08
N LYS A 121 -2.37 2.79 9.28
CA LYS A 121 -3.46 3.76 9.49
C LYS A 121 -3.01 5.22 9.33
N LYS A 122 -1.71 5.49 9.34
CA LYS A 122 -1.10 6.81 9.39
C LYS A 122 -0.56 7.31 8.05
N ILE A 123 -0.51 6.44 7.03
CA ILE A 123 -0.03 6.79 5.69
C ILE A 123 -1.11 6.65 4.61
N ASN A 124 -0.83 7.23 3.44
CA ASN A 124 -1.54 6.99 2.19
C ASN A 124 -0.69 6.09 1.27
N PRO A 125 -0.98 4.79 1.15
CA PRO A 125 -0.20 3.92 0.28
C PRO A 125 -0.44 4.24 -1.20
N LEU A 126 0.64 4.42 -1.96
CA LEU A 126 0.65 4.53 -3.41
C LEU A 126 1.21 3.24 -3.99
N VAL A 127 0.35 2.39 -4.53
CA VAL A 127 0.75 1.05 -4.96
C VAL A 127 1.12 1.04 -6.44
N TYR A 128 2.32 0.57 -6.75
CA TYR A 128 2.78 0.24 -8.10
C TYR A 128 2.99 -1.27 -8.20
N VAL A 129 2.21 -1.94 -9.03
CA VAL A 129 2.27 -3.39 -9.22
C VAL A 129 2.17 -3.76 -10.70
N ASN A 130 2.75 -4.91 -11.03
CA ASN A 130 2.59 -5.53 -12.33
C ASN A 130 1.53 -6.63 -12.26
N THR A 131 0.47 -6.48 -13.05
CA THR A 131 -0.56 -7.49 -13.28
C THR A 131 -0.38 -8.07 -14.68
N TYR A 132 -0.32 -9.39 -14.80
CA TYR A 132 -0.24 -10.06 -16.09
C TYR A 132 -1.64 -10.45 -16.56
N PHE A 133 -1.92 -10.30 -17.85
CA PHE A 133 -3.19 -10.70 -18.46
C PHE A 133 -2.98 -11.78 -19.51
N LYS A 134 -3.72 -12.88 -19.38
CA LYS A 134 -3.79 -13.94 -20.39
C LYS A 134 -5.18 -13.95 -21.01
N HIS A 135 -5.19 -14.00 -22.34
CA HIS A 135 -6.43 -14.11 -23.11
C HIS A 135 -6.63 -15.54 -23.62
N MET A 136 -7.89 -15.99 -23.55
CA MET A 136 -8.38 -17.28 -24.01
C MET A 136 -9.49 -17.03 -25.03
N THR A 137 -9.45 -17.74 -26.16
CA THR A 137 -10.32 -17.45 -27.33
C THR A 137 -11.78 -17.83 -27.13
N VAL A 138 -12.08 -18.80 -26.24
CA VAL A 138 -13.44 -19.27 -25.97
C VAL A 138 -13.59 -19.62 -24.50
N GLN A 139 -14.79 -19.43 -23.95
CA GLN A 139 -15.17 -20.00 -22.66
C GLN A 139 -15.34 -21.52 -22.82
N SER A 140 -14.38 -22.29 -22.33
CA SER A 140 -14.49 -23.75 -22.29
C SER A 140 -15.54 -24.20 -21.27
N ASP A 141 -16.18 -25.35 -21.50
CA ASP A 141 -17.11 -25.97 -20.55
C ASP A 141 -16.51 -26.12 -19.14
N ASN A 142 -15.21 -26.43 -19.05
CA ASN A 142 -14.50 -26.50 -17.76
C ASN A 142 -14.44 -25.15 -17.03
N TYR A 143 -14.28 -24.04 -17.75
CA TYR A 143 -14.30 -22.71 -17.14
C TYR A 143 -15.72 -22.37 -16.63
N ILE A 144 -16.73 -22.66 -17.45
CA ILE A 144 -18.14 -22.45 -17.10
C ILE A 144 -18.49 -23.26 -15.84
N ASN A 145 -18.16 -24.56 -15.85
CA ASN A 145 -18.36 -25.46 -14.72
C ASN A 145 -17.61 -24.98 -13.47
N PHE A 146 -16.38 -24.48 -13.61
CA PHE A 146 -15.61 -23.92 -12.51
C PHE A 146 -16.33 -22.74 -11.88
N LYS A 147 -16.72 -21.74 -12.69
CA LYS A 147 -17.40 -20.52 -12.23
C LYS A 147 -18.72 -20.84 -11.51
N GLU A 148 -19.52 -21.75 -12.06
CA GLU A 148 -20.84 -22.08 -11.50
C GLU A 148 -20.75 -22.86 -10.17
N ASN A 149 -19.72 -23.67 -10.01
CA ASN A 149 -19.57 -24.59 -8.88
C ASN A 149 -18.57 -24.13 -7.81
N ILE A 150 -17.87 -23.01 -8.01
CA ILE A 150 -16.84 -22.55 -7.06
C ILE A 150 -17.38 -22.28 -5.65
N LYS A 151 -18.65 -21.85 -5.54
CA LYS A 151 -19.36 -21.64 -4.27
C LYS A 151 -19.53 -22.91 -3.44
N ASN A 152 -19.36 -24.09 -4.06
CA ASN A 152 -19.44 -25.39 -3.40
C ASN A 152 -18.08 -25.83 -2.82
N THR A 153 -17.05 -24.96 -2.89
CA THR A 153 -15.69 -25.25 -2.45
C THR A 153 -15.18 -24.15 -1.52
N GLU A 154 -14.65 -24.53 -0.36
CA GLU A 154 -14.01 -23.58 0.57
C GLU A 154 -12.61 -23.14 0.12
N GLU A 155 -11.84 -24.06 -0.45
CA GLU A 155 -10.47 -23.84 -0.92
C GLU A 155 -10.14 -24.68 -2.16
N ILE A 156 -9.37 -24.09 -3.06
CA ILE A 156 -8.94 -24.68 -4.32
C ILE A 156 -7.41 -24.71 -4.34
N VAL A 157 -6.84 -25.86 -4.67
CA VAL A 157 -5.39 -25.99 -4.84
C VAL A 157 -4.97 -25.29 -6.13
N ILE A 158 -3.94 -24.46 -6.07
CA ILE A 158 -3.29 -23.85 -7.22
C ILE A 158 -1.90 -24.48 -7.38
N ARG A 159 -1.61 -25.02 -8.56
CA ARG A 159 -0.29 -25.56 -8.90
C ARG A 159 0.06 -25.31 -10.36
N SER A 160 1.25 -25.76 -10.79
CA SER A 160 1.67 -25.70 -12.18
C SER A 160 2.04 -27.08 -12.74
N VAL A 161 2.03 -27.17 -14.08
CA VAL A 161 2.63 -28.26 -14.84
C VAL A 161 3.39 -27.69 -16.04
N VAL A 162 4.48 -28.33 -16.41
CA VAL A 162 5.20 -28.02 -17.65
C VAL A 162 4.91 -29.11 -18.68
N GLY A 163 4.33 -28.73 -19.82
CA GLY A 163 3.89 -29.66 -20.86
C GLY A 163 2.40 -30.01 -20.77
N ASP A 164 2.03 -31.24 -21.14
CA ASP A 164 0.64 -31.71 -21.12
C ASP A 164 0.24 -32.22 -19.71
N PRO A 165 -0.83 -31.69 -19.08
CA PRO A 165 -1.35 -32.18 -17.80
C PRO A 165 -1.86 -33.63 -17.82
N ASN A 166 -2.21 -34.19 -18.99
CA ASN A 166 -2.73 -35.56 -19.14
C ASN A 166 -1.64 -36.60 -19.40
N LEU A 167 -0.42 -36.16 -19.74
CA LEU A 167 0.75 -37.03 -19.83
C LEU A 167 1.44 -37.04 -18.45
N GLU A 168 2.39 -37.95 -18.21
CA GLU A 168 3.26 -37.95 -17.01
C GLU A 168 4.14 -36.68 -16.96
N GLY A 169 3.51 -35.52 -16.89
CA GLY A 169 4.12 -34.22 -16.99
C GLY A 169 4.97 -33.92 -15.78
N ASN A 170 5.90 -32.98 -15.96
CA ASN A 170 6.68 -32.42 -14.87
C ASN A 170 5.78 -31.51 -14.02
N TRP A 171 5.00 -32.12 -13.13
CA TRP A 171 4.20 -31.41 -12.14
C TRP A 171 5.12 -30.58 -11.23
N GLY A 172 4.75 -29.32 -11.03
CA GLY A 172 5.40 -28.48 -10.03
C GLY A 172 5.24 -29.10 -8.64
N LYS A 173 6.30 -29.04 -7.83
CA LYS A 173 6.26 -29.52 -6.44
C LYS A 173 5.49 -28.57 -5.52
N ASP A 174 5.50 -27.29 -5.85
CA ASP A 174 4.90 -26.24 -5.04
C ASP A 174 3.42 -26.04 -5.39
N PHE A 175 2.61 -25.84 -4.36
CA PHE A 175 1.21 -25.49 -4.48
C PHE A 175 0.78 -24.63 -3.29
N PHE A 176 -0.29 -23.87 -3.48
CA PHE A 176 -0.96 -23.14 -2.40
C PHE A 176 -2.48 -23.31 -2.51
N LYS A 177 -3.20 -22.97 -1.45
CA LYS A 177 -4.67 -23.09 -1.41
C LYS A 177 -5.30 -21.71 -1.42
N LYS A 178 -6.15 -21.46 -2.41
CA LYS A 178 -6.82 -20.17 -2.63
C LYS A 178 -8.32 -20.29 -2.38
N LYS A 179 -8.95 -19.26 -1.82
CA LYS A 179 -10.37 -19.28 -1.44
C LYS A 179 -11.21 -18.33 -2.28
N VAL A 180 -10.70 -17.12 -2.55
CA VAL A 180 -11.47 -16.06 -3.21
C VAL A 180 -11.04 -15.90 -4.65
N PHE A 181 -12.00 -16.00 -5.57
CA PHE A 181 -11.79 -15.75 -7.00
C PHE A 181 -12.79 -14.70 -7.47
N SER A 182 -12.31 -13.78 -8.31
CA SER A 182 -13.13 -12.69 -8.84
C SER A 182 -13.55 -12.99 -10.26
N PHE A 183 -14.79 -12.67 -10.59
CA PHE A 183 -15.34 -12.81 -11.94
C PHE A 183 -15.98 -11.48 -12.33
N VAL A 184 -15.52 -10.90 -13.43
CA VAL A 184 -16.04 -9.62 -13.94
C VAL A 184 -16.35 -9.76 -15.42
N LYS A 185 -17.31 -8.96 -15.90
CA LYS A 185 -17.60 -8.84 -17.33
C LYS A 185 -16.93 -7.62 -17.90
N GLU A 186 -16.53 -7.70 -19.17
CA GLU A 186 -16.00 -6.59 -19.92
C GLU A 186 -17.03 -5.44 -20.00
N GLY A 187 -16.64 -4.26 -19.52
CA GLY A 187 -17.51 -3.09 -19.39
C GLY A 187 -18.21 -2.96 -18.03
N GLU A 188 -18.09 -3.96 -17.15
CA GLU A 188 -18.61 -3.95 -15.78
C GLU A 188 -17.46 -4.01 -14.74
N ILE A 189 -16.22 -3.69 -15.15
CA ILE A 189 -15.06 -3.70 -14.27
C ILE A 189 -15.16 -2.54 -13.27
N PRO A 190 -15.11 -2.82 -11.95
CA PRO A 190 -15.14 -1.76 -10.93
C PRO A 190 -13.97 -0.78 -11.08
N GLN A 191 -14.23 0.50 -10.86
CA GLN A 191 -13.23 1.57 -11.00
C GLN A 191 -12.08 1.50 -9.98
N ASP A 192 -12.25 0.73 -8.91
CA ASP A 192 -11.26 0.43 -7.88
C ASP A 192 -10.62 -0.94 -8.06
N SER A 193 -10.95 -1.66 -9.13
CA SER A 193 -10.38 -2.96 -9.44
C SER A 193 -8.97 -2.88 -10.01
N ASN A 194 -8.12 -3.80 -9.57
CA ASN A 194 -6.78 -4.07 -10.07
C ASN A 194 -6.74 -4.45 -11.56
N VAL A 195 -7.90 -4.77 -12.17
CA VAL A 195 -8.01 -5.09 -13.60
C VAL A 195 -8.67 -3.99 -14.44
N ILE A 196 -8.86 -2.78 -13.89
CA ILE A 196 -9.51 -1.67 -14.60
C ILE A 196 -8.84 -1.31 -15.94
N THR A 197 -7.53 -1.54 -16.05
CA THR A 197 -6.76 -1.28 -17.29
C THR A 197 -6.95 -2.37 -18.35
N TYR A 198 -7.66 -3.46 -18.05
CA TYR A 198 -7.90 -4.52 -19.01
C TYR A 198 -8.72 -4.03 -20.20
N GLY A 199 -8.22 -4.26 -21.42
CA GLY A 199 -8.92 -3.87 -22.65
C GLY A 199 -8.96 -2.35 -22.93
N MET A 200 -8.40 -1.52 -22.04
CA MET A 200 -8.28 -0.08 -22.28
C MET A 200 -7.20 0.18 -23.34
N LYS A 201 -7.61 0.45 -24.58
CA LYS A 201 -6.76 1.05 -25.61
C LYS A 201 -6.71 2.56 -25.37
N ASP A 202 -5.58 3.07 -24.87
CA ASP A 202 -5.24 4.51 -24.79
C ASP A 202 -6.27 5.44 -24.14
N THR A 203 -7.19 4.92 -23.34
CA THR A 203 -8.04 5.77 -22.52
C THR A 203 -7.18 6.29 -21.39
N LYS A 204 -6.91 7.60 -21.38
CA LYS A 204 -6.47 8.32 -20.19
C LYS A 204 -7.46 7.93 -19.11
N VAL A 205 -7.11 6.97 -18.24
CA VAL A 205 -7.84 6.75 -16.99
C VAL A 205 -7.94 8.15 -16.40
N ASP A 206 -9.17 8.64 -16.27
CA ASP A 206 -9.40 9.99 -15.79
C ASP A 206 -8.73 10.03 -14.42
N LYS A 207 -7.54 10.64 -14.32
CA LYS A 207 -6.63 10.57 -13.16
C LYS A 207 -7.23 11.29 -11.94
N LYS A 208 -8.52 11.56 -11.96
CA LYS A 208 -9.32 12.24 -10.94
C LYS A 208 -9.84 11.30 -9.85
N LYS A 209 -9.28 10.11 -9.66
CA LYS A 209 -9.23 9.54 -8.31
C LYS A 209 -8.04 10.15 -7.59
N MET A 210 -8.18 11.43 -7.26
CA MET A 210 -7.37 12.04 -6.21
C MET A 210 -7.55 11.16 -4.97
N LEU A 211 -6.44 10.87 -4.28
CA LEU A 211 -6.49 10.28 -2.94
C LEU A 211 -7.59 11.01 -2.13
N PRO A 212 -8.39 10.29 -1.32
CA PRO A 212 -9.44 10.92 -0.55
C PRO A 212 -8.87 12.12 0.21
N ARG A 213 -9.28 13.32 -0.20
CA ARG A 213 -8.84 14.55 0.44
C ARG A 213 -9.67 14.80 1.66
N TYR A 214 -9.00 15.01 2.78
CA TYR A 214 -9.65 15.48 3.97
C TYR A 214 -10.08 16.95 3.78
N SER A 215 -11.28 17.29 4.24
CA SER A 215 -11.69 18.70 4.36
C SER A 215 -10.81 19.42 5.38
N LYS A 216 -10.81 20.75 5.39
CA LYS A 216 -10.02 21.52 6.37
C LYS A 216 -10.39 21.16 7.81
N GLU A 217 -11.67 20.90 8.05
CA GLU A 217 -12.21 20.49 9.36
C GLU A 217 -11.67 19.11 9.75
N GLN A 218 -11.72 18.13 8.84
CA GLN A 218 -11.18 16.79 9.07
C GLN A 218 -9.66 16.81 9.32
N ILE A 219 -8.92 17.66 8.60
CA ILE A 219 -7.49 17.86 8.83
C ILE A 219 -7.26 18.42 10.24
N SER A 220 -8.06 19.41 10.67
CA SER A 220 -7.92 20.01 12.01
C SER A 220 -8.21 19.00 13.14
N GLU A 221 -9.30 18.25 13.02
CA GLU A 221 -9.65 17.19 13.99
C GLU A 221 -8.56 16.14 14.08
N ARG A 222 -8.07 15.67 12.93
CA ARG A 222 -6.99 14.71 12.85
C ARG A 222 -5.70 15.26 13.47
N ARG A 223 -5.36 16.52 13.18
CA ARG A 223 -4.16 17.18 13.72
C ARG A 223 -4.14 17.11 15.25
N ILE A 224 -5.25 17.44 15.90
CA ILE A 224 -5.40 17.34 17.36
C ILE A 224 -5.22 15.89 17.82
N SER A 225 -5.90 14.94 17.16
CA SER A 225 -5.82 13.52 17.52
C SER A 225 -4.41 12.97 17.40
N GLU A 226 -3.72 13.28 16.31
CA GLU A 226 -2.36 12.79 16.02
C GLU A 226 -1.33 13.44 16.94
N LEU A 227 -1.42 14.75 17.22
CA LEU A 227 -0.58 15.41 18.22
C LEU A 227 -0.72 14.77 19.60
N ARG A 228 -1.95 14.49 20.05
CA ARG A 228 -2.20 13.80 21.34
C ARG A 228 -1.68 12.37 21.38
N THR A 229 -1.63 11.70 20.23
CA THR A 229 -1.20 10.30 20.14
C THR A 229 0.30 10.17 20.02
N LEU A 230 0.93 10.99 19.17
CA LEU A 230 2.36 10.90 18.83
C LEU A 230 3.23 11.75 19.77
N MET A 231 2.70 12.85 20.30
CA MET A 231 3.41 13.80 21.16
C MET A 231 2.59 14.16 22.43
N PRO A 232 2.11 13.16 23.21
CA PRO A 232 1.21 13.37 24.34
C PRO A 232 1.76 14.31 25.43
N ILE A 233 3.04 14.18 25.79
CA ILE A 233 3.67 14.94 26.87
C ILE A 233 3.98 16.35 26.40
N THR A 234 4.54 16.52 25.20
CA THR A 234 4.79 17.85 24.63
C THR A 234 3.48 18.62 24.46
N PHE A 235 2.45 17.98 23.89
CA PHE A 235 1.14 18.58 23.74
C PHE A 235 0.55 19.01 25.10
N HIS A 236 0.66 18.16 26.12
CA HIS A 236 0.21 18.47 27.48
C HIS A 236 1.01 19.61 28.13
N LYS A 237 2.33 19.65 27.96
CA LYS A 237 3.18 20.73 28.49
C LYS A 237 2.73 22.08 27.95
N ILE A 238 2.51 22.20 26.64
CA ILE A 238 2.05 23.45 26.01
C ILE A 238 0.68 23.86 26.56
N GLN A 239 -0.23 22.88 26.78
CA GLN A 239 -1.53 23.15 27.40
C GLN A 239 -1.43 23.63 28.86
N ASN A 240 -0.37 23.27 29.58
CA ASN A 240 -0.10 23.69 30.96
C ASN A 240 0.92 24.82 31.03
N LEU A 241 0.81 25.79 30.13
CA LEU A 241 1.55 27.06 30.16
C LEU A 241 3.07 26.93 29.92
N TRP A 242 3.58 25.80 29.43
CA TRP A 242 4.95 25.75 28.92
C TRP A 242 5.07 26.67 27.70
N LEU A 243 6.07 27.56 27.72
CA LEU A 243 6.28 28.61 26.71
C LEU A 243 5.11 29.60 26.59
N SER A 244 4.33 29.82 27.66
CA SER A 244 3.10 30.65 27.60
C SER A 244 3.33 32.06 27.04
N SER A 245 4.43 32.73 27.41
CA SER A 245 4.74 34.06 26.89
C SER A 245 4.89 34.09 25.36
N LEU A 246 5.51 33.06 24.78
CA LEU A 246 5.67 32.94 23.34
C LEU A 246 4.33 32.59 22.67
N VAL A 247 3.55 31.69 23.29
CA VAL A 247 2.24 31.28 22.78
C VAL A 247 1.26 32.45 22.78
N ASP A 248 1.19 33.21 23.88
CA ASP A 248 0.30 34.36 24.04
C ASP A 248 0.61 35.46 23.00
N GLU A 249 1.89 35.70 22.70
CA GLU A 249 2.29 36.64 21.65
C GLU A 249 1.82 36.18 20.26
N LEU A 250 1.86 34.88 19.99
CA LEU A 250 1.54 34.31 18.68
C LEU A 250 0.03 34.13 18.44
N ILE A 251 -0.77 33.89 19.49
CA ILE A 251 -2.22 33.67 19.39
C ILE A 251 -2.95 34.85 18.74
N GLY A 252 -2.41 36.07 18.87
CA GLY A 252 -2.98 37.25 18.20
C GLY A 252 -2.90 37.21 16.67
N THR A 253 -2.06 36.33 16.10
CA THR A 253 -1.81 36.22 14.66
C THR A 253 -2.13 34.85 14.08
N TYR A 254 -1.88 33.77 14.83
CA TYR A 254 -1.99 32.39 14.36
C TYR A 254 -2.98 31.58 15.19
N ASP A 255 -3.59 30.59 14.55
CA ASP A 255 -4.42 29.60 15.25
C ASP A 255 -3.59 28.83 16.29
N GLU A 256 -4.14 28.68 17.48
CA GLU A 256 -3.49 28.00 18.61
C GLU A 256 -3.02 26.58 18.25
N ILE A 257 -3.76 25.85 17.40
CA ILE A 257 -3.36 24.50 17.00
C ILE A 257 -2.12 24.50 16.10
N LEU A 258 -1.94 25.54 15.28
CA LEU A 258 -0.76 25.69 14.42
C LEU A 258 0.47 26.04 15.24
N ILE A 259 0.31 26.88 16.27
CA ILE A 259 1.38 27.18 17.23
C ILE A 259 1.83 25.91 17.95
N LYS A 260 0.86 25.13 18.47
CA LYS A 260 1.13 23.85 19.14
C LYS A 260 1.84 22.86 18.21
N GLN A 261 1.37 22.75 16.97
CA GLN A 261 2.00 21.89 15.96
C GLN A 261 3.45 22.31 15.70
N ALA A 262 3.70 23.61 15.52
CA ALA A 262 5.04 24.12 15.25
C ALA A 262 6.01 23.81 16.41
N ILE A 263 5.60 24.02 17.66
CA ILE A 263 6.40 23.66 18.84
C ILE A 263 6.66 22.16 18.89
N CYS A 264 5.67 21.33 18.58
CA CYS A 264 5.84 19.88 18.50
C CYS A 264 6.85 19.48 17.41
N ASN A 265 6.74 20.05 16.20
CA ASN A 265 7.66 19.80 15.09
C ASN A 265 9.11 20.20 15.43
N LEU A 266 9.29 21.38 16.04
CA LEU A 266 10.59 21.84 16.54
C LEU A 266 11.20 20.86 17.55
N THR A 267 10.37 20.37 18.48
CA THR A 267 10.80 19.41 19.51
C THR A 267 11.21 18.08 18.88
N VAL A 268 10.42 17.57 17.93
CA VAL A 268 10.69 16.31 17.22
C VAL A 268 11.98 16.42 16.41
N GLU A 269 12.18 17.53 15.73
CA GLU A 269 13.39 17.75 14.94
C GLU A 269 14.66 17.69 15.81
N GLU A 270 14.68 18.38 16.94
CA GLU A 270 15.84 18.36 17.84
C GLU A 270 16.07 16.99 18.48
N ARG A 271 15.00 16.24 18.77
CA ARG A 271 15.14 14.84 19.20
C ARG A 271 15.74 13.97 18.10
N MET A 272 15.23 14.07 16.88
CA MET A 272 15.75 13.30 15.75
C MET A 272 17.22 13.64 15.47
N LYS A 273 17.64 14.91 15.57
CA LYS A 273 19.06 15.29 15.44
C LYS A 273 19.96 14.66 16.49
N LYS A 274 19.44 14.45 17.70
CA LYS A 274 20.17 13.83 18.82
C LYS A 274 20.22 12.31 18.69
N ASP A 275 19.10 11.70 18.32
CA ASP A 275 18.92 10.25 18.35
C ASP A 275 19.35 9.58 17.03
N CYS A 276 19.21 10.28 15.89
CA CYS A 276 19.61 9.80 14.57
C CYS A 276 20.89 10.51 14.14
N THR A 277 21.98 9.76 13.98
CA THR A 277 23.29 10.29 13.57
C THR A 277 23.19 11.08 12.26
N SER A 278 23.52 12.38 12.31
CA SER A 278 23.97 13.37 11.29
C SER A 278 23.64 13.27 9.79
N ASP A 279 22.89 12.29 9.30
CA ASP A 279 22.43 12.23 7.92
C ASP A 279 21.26 13.18 7.74
N SER A 280 21.56 14.37 7.21
CA SER A 280 20.58 15.40 6.93
C SER A 280 19.48 14.93 5.99
N SER A 281 19.73 13.94 5.12
CA SER A 281 18.70 13.39 4.23
C SER A 281 17.62 12.61 4.98
N PHE A 282 17.96 12.00 6.13
CA PHE A 282 17.01 11.28 6.97
C PHE A 282 16.03 12.23 7.66
N LEU A 283 16.53 13.38 8.12
CA LEU A 283 15.75 14.43 8.78
C LEU A 283 14.76 15.13 7.83
N ILE A 284 14.97 14.97 6.51
CA ILE A 284 14.25 15.70 5.46
C ILE A 284 12.97 14.97 4.97
N SER A 285 12.67 13.78 5.46
CA SER A 285 11.54 12.96 4.97
C SER A 285 10.37 12.94 5.94
N GLU A 286 9.16 13.30 5.48
CA GLU A 286 7.91 13.19 6.26
C GLU A 286 7.67 11.75 6.75
N ILE A 287 7.98 10.76 5.91
CA ILE A 287 7.87 9.34 6.26
C ILE A 287 8.87 8.97 7.35
N ASN A 288 10.09 9.48 7.30
CA ASN A 288 11.09 9.18 8.33
C ASN A 288 10.71 9.83 9.66
N ARG A 289 10.18 11.06 9.64
CA ARG A 289 9.63 11.72 10.84
C ARG A 289 8.46 10.91 11.42
N LEU A 290 7.53 10.44 10.60
CA LEU A 290 6.43 9.60 11.06
C LEU A 290 6.92 8.25 11.62
N GLN A 291 7.87 7.60 10.94
CA GLN A 291 8.51 6.37 11.42
C GLN A 291 9.18 6.57 12.77
N TYR A 292 9.93 7.67 12.93
CA TYR A 292 10.56 8.04 14.19
C TYR A 292 9.51 8.21 15.29
N LEU A 293 8.45 8.98 15.04
CA LEU A 293 7.37 9.23 16.01
C LEU A 293 6.64 7.95 16.43
N VAL A 294 6.48 6.99 15.53
CA VAL A 294 5.78 5.73 15.79
C VAL A 294 6.68 4.70 16.48
N SER A 295 7.98 4.71 16.19
CA SER A 295 8.96 3.79 16.79
C SER A 295 9.56 4.30 18.11
N THR A 296 9.55 5.63 18.32
CA THR A 296 10.16 6.30 19.47
C THR A 296 9.09 7.06 20.23
N TYR A 297 8.31 6.33 21.04
CA TYR A 297 7.24 6.91 21.85
C TYR A 297 7.79 7.99 22.79
N GLU A 298 7.06 9.11 22.87
CA GLU A 298 7.37 10.16 23.82
C GLU A 298 7.16 9.66 25.27
N SER A 299 8.16 9.91 26.10
CA SER A 299 8.17 9.51 27.51
C SER A 299 8.75 10.64 28.37
N PHE A 300 8.64 10.52 29.70
CA PHE A 300 9.18 11.51 30.64
C PHE A 300 10.70 11.67 30.58
N VAL A 301 11.41 10.68 30.01
CA VAL A 301 12.87 10.72 29.82
C VAL A 301 13.27 11.15 28.41
N SER A 302 12.30 11.41 27.53
CA SER A 302 12.59 11.93 26.18
C SER A 302 13.33 13.27 26.29
N TYR A 303 14.27 13.48 25.37
CA TYR A 303 15.00 14.74 25.30
C TYR A 303 14.07 15.91 24.98
N TYR A 304 14.28 17.04 25.64
CA TYR A 304 13.66 18.32 25.31
C TYR A 304 14.79 19.34 25.15
N PRO A 305 14.75 20.19 24.11
CA PRO A 305 15.57 21.39 24.05
C PRO A 305 15.30 22.31 25.24
N ASP A 306 16.28 23.13 25.61
CA ASP A 306 16.10 24.20 26.59
C ASP A 306 15.06 25.22 26.10
N ASP A 307 14.37 25.91 27.02
CA ASP A 307 13.30 26.85 26.66
C ASP A 307 13.77 27.96 25.70
N ASP A 308 15.01 28.43 25.85
CA ASP A 308 15.66 29.43 24.98
C ASP A 308 15.86 28.95 23.53
N PHE A 309 15.75 27.64 23.28
CA PHE A 309 15.75 27.11 21.93
C PHE A 309 14.55 27.61 21.13
N TYR A 310 13.40 27.80 21.78
CA TYR A 310 12.15 28.20 21.17
C TYR A 310 12.07 29.73 21.09
N THR A 311 12.35 30.29 19.92
CA THR A 311 12.19 31.73 19.69
C THR A 311 10.94 32.00 18.86
N ILE A 312 10.38 33.22 18.98
CA ILE A 312 9.23 33.66 18.16
C ILE A 312 9.53 33.46 16.66
N GLU A 313 10.74 33.79 16.22
CA GLU A 313 11.17 33.65 14.83
C GLU A 313 11.15 32.20 14.37
N LYS A 314 11.71 31.27 15.16
CA LYS A 314 11.70 29.84 14.83
C LYS A 314 10.30 29.26 14.79
N ILE A 315 9.44 29.65 15.73
CA ILE A 315 8.06 29.17 15.73
C ILE A 315 7.31 29.71 14.50
N LYS A 316 7.47 31.00 14.16
CA LYS A 316 6.86 31.59 12.94
C LYS A 316 7.37 30.91 11.67
N GLU A 317 8.67 30.64 11.59
CA GLU A 317 9.27 29.93 10.46
C GLU A 317 8.66 28.52 10.33
N GLN A 318 8.58 27.77 11.43
CA GLN A 318 7.98 26.43 11.42
C GLN A 318 6.49 26.47 11.07
N ILE A 319 5.71 27.44 11.56
CA ILE A 319 4.30 27.62 11.16
C ILE A 319 4.21 27.84 9.65
N SER A 320 5.07 28.69 9.08
CA SER A 320 5.10 28.92 7.63
C SER A 320 5.41 27.64 6.84
N ASN A 321 6.35 26.83 7.33
CA ASN A 321 6.71 25.56 6.71
C ASN A 321 5.55 24.57 6.76
N ASP A 322 4.89 24.42 7.92
CA ASP A 322 3.73 23.55 8.11
C ASP A 322 2.54 23.97 7.25
N GLN A 323 2.26 25.28 7.17
CA GLN A 323 1.18 25.82 6.34
C GLN A 323 1.43 25.56 4.85
N LYS A 324 2.69 25.63 4.39
CA LYS A 324 3.04 25.30 3.01
C LYS A 324 2.67 23.87 2.66
N VAL A 325 2.90 22.90 3.57
CA VAL A 325 2.49 21.51 3.38
C VAL A 325 0.97 21.39 3.25
N LEU A 326 0.23 22.08 4.11
CA LEU A 326 -1.24 22.12 4.03
C LEU A 326 -1.73 22.73 2.72
N GLU A 327 -1.15 23.84 2.29
CA GLU A 327 -1.50 24.48 1.03
C GLU A 327 -1.23 23.58 -0.16
N ASP A 328 -0.06 22.94 -0.20
CA ASP A 328 0.34 22.04 -1.29
C ASP A 328 -0.59 20.81 -1.34
N TYR A 329 -1.03 20.30 -0.20
CA TYR A 329 -2.03 19.22 -0.11
C TYR A 329 -3.42 19.66 -0.60
N LEU A 330 -3.82 20.91 -0.34
CA LEU A 330 -5.11 21.43 -0.79
C LEU A 330 -5.11 21.77 -2.29
N LYS A 331 -3.98 22.25 -2.83
CA LYS A 331 -3.80 22.61 -4.26
C LYS A 331 -3.73 21.39 -5.17
N ASN A 332 -2.87 20.42 -4.83
CA ASN A 332 -2.62 19.20 -5.61
C ASN A 332 -3.63 18.15 -5.31
#